data_AF-A0A182J1X9-F1
#
_entry.id   AF-A0A182J1X9-F1
#
_cell.length_a   1.000
_cell.length_b   1.000
_cell.length_c   1.000
_cell.angle_alpha   90.00
_cell.angle_beta   90.00
_cell.angle_gamma   90.00
#
_symmetry.space_group_name_H-M   'P 1'
#
loop_
_entity.id
_entity.type
_entity.pdbx_description
1 polymer ?
#
loop_
_entity_poly.entity_id
_entity_poly.type
_entity_poly.pdbx_seq_one_letter_code
_entity_poly.pdbx_strand_id
1 'polypeptide(L)' 'MPFHSPKLRVYRALYDYEAQDSDEVGFSEGDLIIEVNSIDAGWMTGRVERTGLTGMLPANYVELMKI' A
#
# COMPACT_ATOMS: atom_id res chain seq x y z
N MET A 1 7.00 -18.72 -23.72
CA MET A 1 6.01 -17.82 -23.09
C MET A 1 6.76 -17.04 -22.01
N PRO A 2 6.88 -15.71 -22.07
CA PRO A 2 7.59 -15.01 -21.01
C PRO A 2 6.69 -14.96 -19.78
N PHE A 3 7.18 -15.59 -18.70
CA PHE A 3 6.69 -15.36 -17.35
C PHE A 3 6.77 -13.85 -17.09
N HIS A 4 5.64 -13.15 -17.17
CA HIS A 4 5.57 -11.79 -16.68
C HIS A 4 5.68 -11.90 -15.16
N SER A 5 6.89 -11.74 -14.63
CA SER A 5 7.08 -11.52 -13.21
C SER A 5 6.19 -10.33 -12.85
N PRO A 6 5.14 -10.48 -12.02
CA PRO A 6 4.45 -9.30 -11.53
C PRO A 6 5.51 -8.51 -10.78
N LYS A 7 5.88 -7.35 -11.32
CA LYS A 7 6.71 -6.40 -10.57
C LYS A 7 5.93 -6.12 -9.30
N LEU A 8 6.35 -6.69 -8.18
CA LEU A 8 5.80 -6.41 -6.87
C LEU A 8 6.01 -4.92 -6.65
N ARG A 9 4.94 -4.14 -6.76
CA ARG A 9 4.99 -2.71 -6.49
C ARG A 9 4.99 -2.57 -4.98
N VAL A 10 6.15 -2.23 -4.43
CA VAL A 10 6.31 -1.93 -3.02
C VAL A 10 6.15 -0.43 -2.87
N TYR A 11 5.31 -0.02 -1.94
CA TYR A 11 5.13 1.37 -1.58
C TYR A 11 5.64 1.59 -0.16
N ARG A 12 6.10 2.80 0.13
CA ARG A 12 6.49 3.23 1.48
C ARG A 12 5.52 4.27 1.98
N ALA A 13 5.05 4.10 3.20
CA ALA A 13 4.33 5.13 3.92
C ALA A 13 5.20 6.36 4.14
N LEU A 14 4.72 7.51 3.67
CA LEU A 14 5.35 8.82 3.89
C LEU A 14 4.92 9.45 5.22
N TYR A 15 3.76 9.05 5.74
CA TYR A 15 3.15 9.58 6.95
C TYR A 15 2.40 8.47 7.69
N ASP A 16 2.12 8.69 8.97
CA ASP A 16 1.19 7.86 9.73
C ASP A 16 -0.24 8.03 9.22
N TYR A 17 -0.96 6.92 9.10
CA TYR A 17 -2.38 6.87 8.75
C TYR A 17 -3.11 5.95 9.71
N GLU A 18 -4.16 6.45 10.35
CA GLU A 18 -5.09 5.64 11.13
C GLU A 18 -6.28 5.26 10.25
N ALA A 19 -6.60 3.97 10.20
CA ALA A 19 -7.80 3.49 9.51
C ALA A 19 -9.05 4.13 10.14
N GLN A 20 -9.87 4.77 9.32
CA GLN A 20 -11.09 5.43 9.75
C GLN A 20 -12.30 4.49 9.69
N ASP A 21 -12.22 3.47 8.84
CA ASP A 21 -13.26 2.45 8.66
C ASP A 21 -12.65 1.03 8.66
N SER A 22 -13.52 0.03 8.78
CA SER A 22 -13.20 -1.40 8.80
C SER A 22 -12.62 -1.92 7.48
N ASP A 23 -12.87 -1.23 6.38
CA ASP A 23 -12.33 -1.56 5.06
C ASP A 23 -10.95 -0.90 4.80
N GLU A 24 -10.51 0.00 5.69
CA GLU A 24 -9.24 0.71 5.59
C GLU A 24 -8.12 0.03 6.39
N VAL A 25 -6.87 0.31 6.02
CA VAL A 25 -5.70 -0.18 6.75
C VAL A 25 -4.84 0.98 7.26
N GLY A 26 -4.55 0.94 8.55
CA GLY A 26 -3.64 1.87 9.19
C GLY A 26 -2.18 1.44 9.02
N PHE A 27 -1.30 2.42 8.88
CA PHE A 27 0.15 2.24 8.73
C PHE A 27 0.89 3.40 9.38
N SER A 28 2.16 3.19 9.67
CA SER A 28 3.05 4.21 10.25
C SER A 28 4.05 4.69 9.21
N GLU A 29 4.58 5.90 9.37
CA GLU A 29 5.64 6.45 8.53
C GLU A 29 6.80 5.43 8.42
N GLY A 30 7.23 5.15 7.18
CA GLY A 30 8.28 4.18 6.89
C GLY A 30 7.80 2.74 6.72
N ASP A 31 6.54 2.41 7.02
CA ASP A 31 5.99 1.08 6.73
C ASP A 31 6.01 0.77 5.24
N LEU A 32 6.18 -0.51 4.92
CA LEU A 32 6.11 -1.04 3.57
C LEU A 32 4.71 -1.57 3.27
N ILE A 33 4.17 -1.18 2.12
CA ILE A 33 2.88 -1.64 1.62
C ILE A 33 3.16 -2.47 0.38
N ILE A 34 2.76 -3.73 0.44
CA ILE A 34 2.93 -4.74 -0.60
C ILE A 34 1.58 -5.16 -1.16
N GLU A 35 1.58 -5.94 -2.25
CA GLU A 35 0.34 -6.41 -2.90
C GLU A 35 -0.62 -5.28 -3.26
N VAL A 36 -0.05 -4.13 -3.64
CA VAL A 36 -0.81 -2.90 -3.89
C VAL A 36 -1.61 -2.99 -5.19
N ASN A 37 -2.91 -2.66 -5.11
CA ASN A 37 -3.78 -2.48 -6.26
C ASN A 37 -4.38 -1.07 -6.25
N SER A 38 -4.19 -0.32 -7.34
CA SER A 38 -4.82 1.00 -7.49
C SER A 38 -6.31 0.85 -7.75
N ILE A 39 -7.15 1.52 -6.97
CA ILE A 39 -8.60 1.61 -7.22
C ILE A 39 -8.86 2.80 -8.15
N ASP A 40 -8.40 3.98 -7.75
CA ASP A 40 -8.54 5.23 -8.49
C ASP A 40 -7.33 6.15 -8.25
N ALA A 41 -7.48 7.46 -8.53
CA ALA A 41 -6.41 8.45 -8.38
C ALA A 41 -6.13 8.84 -6.91
N GLY A 42 -7.07 8.62 -6.00
CA GLY A 42 -6.95 8.97 -4.58
C GLY A 42 -6.74 7.77 -3.66
N TRP A 43 -7.18 6.58 -4.06
CA TRP A 43 -7.22 5.39 -3.22
C TRP A 43 -6.57 4.17 -3.87
N MET A 44 -5.89 3.39 -3.03
CA MET A 44 -5.36 2.08 -3.38
C MET A 44 -5.66 1.07 -2.29
N THR A 45 -5.66 -0.21 -2.60
CA THR A 45 -5.59 -1.27 -1.60
C THR A 45 -4.16 -1.75 -1.47
N GLY A 46 -3.80 -2.24 -0.29
CA GLY A 46 -2.49 -2.82 -0.06
C GLY A 46 -2.41 -3.52 1.28
N ARG A 47 -1.39 -4.35 1.42
CA ARG A 47 -1.07 -5.07 2.64
C ARG A 47 0.10 -4.40 3.34
N VAL A 48 -0.12 -3.95 4.57
CA VAL A 48 0.94 -3.38 5.40
C VAL A 48 1.82 -4.52 5.90
N GLU A 49 3.11 -4.49 5.57
CA GLU A 49 4.04 -5.57 5.88
C GLU A 49 4.20 -5.75 7.40
N ARG A 50 4.29 -4.66 8.15
CA ARG A 50 4.49 -4.64 9.60
C ARG A 50 3.33 -5.31 10.37
N THR A 51 2.09 -5.02 10.00
CA THR A 51 0.89 -5.51 10.71
C THR A 51 0.29 -6.75 10.04
N GLY A 52 0.63 -6.99 8.77
CA GLY A 52 0.03 -8.04 7.94
C GLY A 52 -1.40 -7.75 7.51
N LEU A 53 -1.98 -6.60 7.91
CA LEU A 53 -3.35 -6.20 7.59
C LEU A 53 -3.43 -5.69 6.16
N THR A 54 -4.59 -5.91 5.54
CA THR A 54 -4.88 -5.48 4.17
C THR A 54 -6.15 -4.66 4.17
N GLY A 55 -6.14 -3.55 3.45
CA GLY A 55 -7.29 -2.66 3.35
C GLY A 55 -7.04 -1.53 2.37
N MET A 56 -7.99 -0.60 2.32
CA MET A 56 -7.87 0.64 1.56
C MET A 56 -6.93 1.62 2.28
N LEU A 57 -6.14 2.33 1.48
CA LEU A 57 -5.27 3.38 1.94
C LEU A 57 -5.22 4.55 0.94
N PRO A 58 -4.98 5.77 1.44
CA PRO A 58 -4.81 6.93 0.58
C PRO A 58 -3.52 6.85 -0.23
N ALA A 59 -3.65 6.99 -1.55
CA ALA A 59 -2.54 6.91 -2.48
C ALA A 59 -1.51 8.04 -2.31
N ASN A 60 -1.94 9.19 -1.78
CA ASN A 60 -1.10 10.36 -1.51
C ASN A 60 -0.27 10.25 -0.23
N TYR A 61 -0.51 9.23 0.61
CA TYR A 61 0.25 8.98 1.84
C TYR A 61 1.38 7.98 1.63
N VAL A 62 1.49 7.41 0.43
CA VAL A 62 2.48 6.38 0.12
C VAL A 62 3.22 6.71 -1.17
N GLU A 63 4.49 6.33 -1.23
CA GLU A 63 5.35 6.54 -2.39
C GLU A 63 5.78 5.20 -2.97
N LEU A 64 5.69 5.04 -4.29
CA LEU A 64 6.20 3.86 -4.97
C LEU A 64 7.72 3.78 -4.80
N MET A 65 8.20 2.72 -4.16
CA MET A 65 9.63 2.44 -4.10
C MET A 65 10.12 1.95 -5.46
N LYS A 66 11.05 2.71 -6.05
CA LYS A 66 11.85 2.25 -7.19
C LYS A 66 13.03 1.45 -6.66
N ILE A 67 12.93 0.13 -6.77
CA ILE A 67 14.09 -0.77 -6.69
C ILE A 67 14.92 -0.73 -7.97
#